data_AF-A0A7S4EHC2-F1
#
_entry.id   AF-A0A7S4EHC2-F1
#
_cell.length_a   1.000
_cell.length_b   1.000
_cell.length_c   1.000
_cell.angle_alpha   90.00
_cell.angle_beta   90.00
_cell.angle_gamma   90.00
#
_symmetry.space_group_name_H-M   'P 1'
#
loop_
_entity.id
_entity.type
_entity.pdbx_description
1 polymer ?
#
loop_
_entity_poly.entity_id
_entity_poly.type
_entity_poly.pdbx_seq_one_letter_code
_entity_poly.pdbx_strand_id
1 'polypeptide(L)'
;LLEYKDQHGNTLVPRKYNKNTQLGGWVSTQRYLHSKKELSSNLVLRLESIGFVWCVERLIVGANWDAMFQLLIKYKDQHGNTLVPSKYNKNPQFGKWVQHQRHFYSKKELSSNLVLRLESIGFVFVAK
;
A
#
# COMPACT_ATOMS: atom_id res chain seq x y z
N LEU A 1 1.56 -18.01 -0.38
CA LEU A 1 1.12 -16.69 -0.90
C LEU A 1 -0.37 -16.69 -1.25
N LEU A 2 -0.85 -17.65 -2.05
CA LEU A 2 -2.29 -17.79 -2.34
C LEU A 2 -3.11 -17.99 -1.07
N GLU A 3 -2.67 -18.85 -0.15
CA GLU A 3 -3.30 -19.03 1.16
C GLU A 3 -3.34 -17.74 1.99
N TYR A 4 -2.26 -16.95 1.97
CA TYR A 4 -2.26 -15.63 2.63
C TYR A 4 -3.28 -14.69 1.98
N LYS A 5 -3.38 -14.71 0.64
CA LYS A 5 -4.37 -13.92 -0.09
C LYS A 5 -5.80 -14.34 0.23
N ASP A 6 -6.05 -15.64 0.41
CA ASP A 6 -7.36 -16.15 0.81
C ASP A 6 -7.74 -15.70 2.23
N GLN A 7 -6.81 -15.83 3.18
CA GLN A 7 -7.03 -15.44 4.58
C GLN A 7 -7.13 -13.92 4.80
N HIS A 8 -6.39 -13.12 4.03
CA HIS A 8 -6.26 -11.68 4.27
C HIS A 8 -6.86 -10.81 3.15
N GLY A 9 -7.34 -11.41 2.06
CA GLY A 9 -7.86 -10.71 0.87
C GLY A 9 -6.80 -9.96 0.07
N ASN A 10 -5.50 -10.11 0.36
CA ASN A 10 -4.42 -9.34 -0.25
C ASN A 10 -3.08 -10.09 -0.25
N THR A 11 -2.09 -9.62 -1.01
CA THR A 11 -0.74 -10.23 -1.05
C THR A 11 0.30 -9.46 -0.21
N LEU A 12 -0.15 -8.65 0.76
CA LEU A 12 0.70 -7.77 1.55
C LEU A 12 1.37 -8.50 2.71
N VAL A 13 2.11 -9.57 2.41
CA VAL A 13 2.82 -10.32 3.45
C VAL A 13 3.89 -9.42 4.09
N PRO A 14 3.87 -9.26 5.43
CA PRO A 14 4.92 -8.56 6.16
C PRO A 14 6.26 -9.29 6.08
N ARG A 15 7.37 -8.54 6.14
CA ARG A 15 8.72 -9.15 6.20
C ARG A 15 8.87 -10.09 7.40
N LYS A 16 8.34 -9.69 8.55
CA LYS A 16 8.24 -10.51 9.78
C LYS A 16 6.84 -11.07 9.91
N TYR A 17 6.49 -12.06 9.09
CA TYR A 17 5.21 -12.76 9.21
C TYR A 17 5.37 -13.96 10.15
N ASN A 18 4.94 -13.82 11.41
CA ASN A 18 5.22 -14.80 12.47
C ASN A 18 4.59 -16.18 12.20
N LYS A 19 3.47 -16.25 11.47
CA LYS A 19 2.84 -17.51 11.08
C LYS A 19 3.67 -18.27 10.02
N ASN A 20 4.44 -17.56 9.18
CA ASN A 20 5.32 -18.16 8.18
C ASN A 20 6.45 -17.19 7.82
N THR A 21 7.55 -17.27 8.56
CA THR A 21 8.70 -16.36 8.42
C THR A 21 9.41 -16.52 7.09
N GLN A 22 9.42 -17.74 6.53
CA GLN A 22 9.99 -18.03 5.21
C GLN A 22 9.22 -17.32 4.11
N LEU A 23 7.88 -17.30 4.17
CA LEU A 23 7.04 -16.57 3.23
C LEU A 23 7.30 -15.05 3.29
N GLY A 24 7.42 -14.48 4.49
CA GLY A 24 7.72 -13.06 4.68
C GLY A 24 9.09 -12.64 4.10
N GLY A 25 10.09 -13.50 4.28
CA GLY A 25 11.41 -13.34 3.68
C GLY A 25 11.37 -13.46 2.16
N TRP A 26 10.77 -14.54 1.63
CA TRP A 26 10.66 -14.77 0.19
C TRP A 26 9.96 -13.61 -0.54
N VAL A 27 8.82 -13.16 -0.01
CA VAL A 27 8.07 -12.03 -0.56
C VAL A 27 8.92 -10.76 -0.57
N SER A 28 9.69 -10.50 0.49
CA SER A 28 10.59 -9.34 0.56
C SER A 28 11.70 -9.42 -0.49
N THR A 29 12.27 -10.61 -0.72
CA THR A 29 13.25 -10.86 -1.78
C THR A 29 12.67 -10.61 -3.17
N GLN A 30 11.44 -11.07 -3.45
CA GLN A 30 10.81 -10.85 -4.76
C GLN A 30 10.64 -9.36 -5.07
N ARG A 31 10.26 -8.56 -4.06
CA ARG A 31 10.10 -7.11 -4.21
C ARG A 31 11.43 -6.39 -4.42
N TYR A 32 12.47 -6.82 -3.71
CA TYR A 32 13.83 -6.30 -3.89
C TYR A 32 14.37 -6.59 -5.29
N LEU A 33 14.26 -7.83 -5.76
CA LEU A 33 14.71 -8.20 -7.11
C LEU A 33 13.90 -7.50 -8.20
N HIS A 34 12.59 -7.30 -7.99
CA HIS A 34 11.75 -6.52 -8.90
C HIS A 34 12.19 -5.05 -8.97
N SER A 35 12.52 -4.41 -7.84
CA SER A 35 13.00 -3.02 -7.83
C SER A 35 14.36 -2.85 -8.52
N LYS A 36 15.19 -3.90 -8.49
CA LYS A 36 16.45 -4.00 -9.25
C LYS A 36 16.28 -4.38 -10.72
N LYS A 37 15.06 -4.72 -11.17
CA LYS A 37 14.77 -5.28 -12.49
C LYS A 37 15.53 -6.59 -12.78
N GLU A 38 15.85 -7.33 -11.73
CA GLU A 38 16.58 -8.60 -11.78
C GLU A 38 15.65 -9.82 -11.71
N LEU A 39 14.34 -9.59 -11.58
CA LEU A 39 13.35 -10.66 -11.53
C LEU A 39 12.99 -11.16 -12.95
N SER A 40 12.92 -12.47 -13.13
CA SER A 40 12.50 -13.06 -14.41
C SER A 40 11.09 -12.63 -14.81
N SER A 41 10.89 -12.31 -16.08
CA SER A 41 9.60 -11.85 -16.63
C SER A 41 8.46 -12.84 -16.37
N ASN A 42 8.73 -14.14 -16.45
CA ASN A 42 7.75 -15.19 -16.18
C ASN A 42 7.27 -15.18 -14.72
N LEU A 43 8.18 -14.90 -13.78
CA LEU A 43 7.83 -14.81 -12.37
C LEU A 43 7.07 -13.51 -12.07
N VAL A 44 7.41 -12.41 -12.75
CA VAL A 44 6.66 -11.16 -12.68
C VAL A 44 5.21 -11.40 -13.10
N LEU A 45 4.98 -11.98 -14.29
CA LEU A 45 3.65 -12.24 -14.81
C LEU A 45 2.81 -13.15 -13.90
N ARG A 46 3.41 -14.19 -13.31
CA ARG A 46 2.73 -15.08 -12.37
C ARG A 46 2.33 -14.38 -11.07
N LEU A 47 3.14 -13.43 -10.63
CA LEU A 47 2.84 -12.65 -9.43
C LEU A 47 1.79 -11.57 -9.73
N GLU A 48 1.87 -10.91 -10.88
CA GLU A 48 0.86 -9.95 -11.33
C GLU A 48 -0.51 -10.60 -11.55
N SER A 49 -0.58 -11.82 -12.09
CA SER A 49 -1.84 -12.52 -12.33
C SER A 49 -2.63 -12.81 -11.04
N ILE A 50 -1.94 -12.90 -9.91
CA ILE A 50 -2.56 -13.07 -8.59
C ILE A 50 -2.74 -11.74 -7.85
N GLY A 51 -2.47 -10.61 -8.50
CA GLY A 51 -2.56 -9.27 -7.92
C GLY A 51 -1.45 -9.00 -6.90
N PHE A 52 -0.25 -9.53 -7.14
CA PHE A 52 0.88 -9.34 -6.22
C PHE A 52 1.35 -7.90 -6.17
N VAL A 53 1.39 -7.35 -4.97
CA VAL A 53 1.87 -5.99 -4.72
C VAL A 53 3.40 -5.98 -4.58
N TRP A 54 4.05 -5.42 -5.60
CA TRP A 54 5.51 -5.27 -5.70
C TRP A 54 6.07 -4.20 -4.77
N CYS A 55 5.42 -3.06 -4.67
CA CYS A 55 5.89 -1.97 -3.81
C CYS A 55 5.39 -2.17 -2.37
N VAL A 56 6.26 -2.70 -1.50
CA VAL A 56 6.02 -2.73 -0.04
C VAL A 56 6.94 -1.84 0.77
N GLU A 57 7.87 -1.14 0.13
CA GLU A 57 8.71 -0.15 0.82
C GLU A 57 7.92 0.96 1.54
N ARG A 58 6.62 1.14 1.28
CA ARG A 58 5.75 2.04 2.09
C ARG A 58 4.59 1.34 2.81
N LEU A 59 4.59 0.01 2.80
CA LEU A 59 3.70 -0.85 3.58
C LEU A 59 4.43 -1.50 4.78
N ILE A 60 5.70 -1.16 5.06
CA ILE A 60 6.28 -1.18 6.43
C ILE A 60 5.83 0.06 7.22
N VAL A 61 4.70 0.62 6.84
CA VAL A 61 3.71 1.10 7.78
C VAL A 61 2.67 -0.02 7.96
N GLY A 62 3.12 -1.27 8.07
CA GLY A 62 2.26 -2.46 8.15
C GLY A 62 1.48 -2.52 9.47
N ALA A 63 1.80 -1.62 10.40
CA ALA A 63 0.99 -1.32 11.58
C ALA A 63 0.13 -0.04 11.45
N ASN A 64 0.37 0.87 10.49
CA ASN A 64 -0.45 2.09 10.33
C ASN A 64 -1.13 2.32 8.97
N TRP A 65 -1.22 1.41 7.99
CA TRP A 65 -2.09 1.75 6.83
C TRP A 65 -3.53 1.95 7.30
N ASP A 66 -4.06 1.00 8.07
CA ASP A 66 -5.40 1.13 8.65
C ASP A 66 -5.47 2.32 9.62
N ALA A 67 -4.45 2.55 10.46
CA ALA A 67 -4.46 3.71 11.36
C ALA A 67 -4.36 5.06 10.63
N MET A 68 -3.59 5.15 9.54
CA MET A 68 -3.53 6.35 8.68
C MET A 68 -4.81 6.53 7.89
N PHE A 69 -5.44 5.45 7.46
CA PHE A 69 -6.77 5.48 6.84
C PHE A 69 -7.83 5.96 7.84
N GLN A 70 -7.79 5.50 9.09
CA GLN A 70 -8.64 6.03 10.16
C GLN A 70 -8.37 7.51 10.45
N LEU A 71 -7.10 7.94 10.43
CA LEU A 71 -6.76 9.36 10.51
C LEU A 71 -7.33 10.15 9.32
N LEU A 72 -7.35 9.58 8.12
CA LEU A 72 -7.95 10.18 6.94
C LEU A 72 -9.47 10.30 7.04
N ILE A 73 -10.15 9.30 7.59
CA ILE A 73 -11.58 9.36 7.89
C ILE A 73 -11.85 10.50 8.89
N LYS A 74 -11.09 10.56 9.99
CA LYS A 74 -11.21 11.64 10.99
C LYS A 74 -10.93 13.02 10.40
N TYR A 75 -9.92 13.13 9.53
CA TYR A 75 -9.62 14.38 8.84
C TYR A 75 -10.79 14.80 7.94
N LYS A 76 -11.37 13.85 7.19
CA LYS A 76 -12.55 14.11 6.35
C LYS A 76 -13.74 14.56 7.18
N ASP A 77 -13.98 13.93 8.32
CA ASP A 77 -15.07 14.31 9.25
C ASP A 77 -14.87 15.74 9.77
N GLN A 78 -13.64 16.12 10.13
CA GLN A 78 -13.31 17.45 10.65
C GLN A 78 -13.27 18.55 9.59
N HIS A 79 -12.85 18.26 8.36
CA HIS A 79 -12.59 19.25 7.31
C HIS A 79 -13.56 19.17 6.11
N GLY A 80 -14.42 18.15 6.05
CA GLY A 80 -15.34 17.89 4.94
C GLY A 80 -14.67 17.37 3.66
N ASN A 81 -13.35 17.16 3.65
CA ASN A 81 -12.59 16.77 2.46
C ASN A 81 -11.37 15.91 2.79
N THR A 82 -10.74 15.32 1.77
CA THR A 82 -9.50 14.52 1.92
C THR A 82 -8.27 15.25 1.38
N LEU A 83 -8.32 16.58 1.27
CA LEU A 83 -7.23 17.42 0.76
C LEU A 83 -6.23 17.74 1.86
N VAL A 84 -5.57 16.69 2.37
CA VAL A 84 -4.53 16.85 3.39
C VAL A 84 -3.30 17.53 2.76
N PRO A 85 -2.77 18.61 3.36
CA PRO A 85 -1.53 19.25 2.92
C PRO A 85 -0.32 18.30 3.02
N SER A 86 0.62 18.43 2.08
CA SER A 86 1.86 17.64 2.12
C SER A 86 2.69 17.94 3.38
N LYS A 87 2.73 19.21 3.79
CA LYS A 87 3.31 19.68 5.06
C LYS A 87 2.23 19.82 6.13
N TYR A 88 1.68 18.70 6.58
CA TYR A 88 0.71 18.70 7.66
C TYR A 88 1.41 18.81 9.02
N ASN A 89 1.51 20.03 9.57
CA ASN A 89 2.32 20.31 10.76
C ASN A 89 1.91 19.51 12.00
N LYS A 90 0.60 19.20 12.15
CA LYS A 90 0.10 18.39 13.28
C LYS A 90 0.58 16.93 13.22
N ASN A 91 0.77 16.39 12.01
CA ASN A 91 1.29 15.05 11.80
C ASN A 91 1.99 14.96 10.42
N PRO A 92 3.30 15.26 10.37
CA PRO A 92 4.04 15.24 9.11
C PRO A 92 4.08 13.87 8.43
N GLN A 93 3.98 12.78 9.20
CA GLN A 93 3.93 11.42 8.66
C GLN A 93 2.61 11.17 7.91
N PHE A 94 1.50 11.66 8.45
CA PHE A 94 0.19 11.56 7.82
C PHE A 94 0.14 12.35 6.50
N GLY A 95 0.65 13.59 6.47
CA GLY A 95 0.74 14.38 5.24
C GLY A 95 1.56 13.68 4.14
N LYS A 96 2.71 13.11 4.50
CA LYS A 96 3.53 12.30 3.59
C LYS A 96 2.79 11.05 3.12
N TRP A 97 2.10 10.34 4.01
CA TRP A 97 1.34 9.14 3.67
C TRP A 97 0.25 9.44 2.63
N VAL A 98 -0.50 10.54 2.78
CA VAL A 98 -1.52 10.96 1.80
C VAL A 98 -0.89 11.28 0.45
N GLN A 99 0.21 12.04 0.44
CA GLN A 99 0.94 12.34 -0.80
C GLN A 99 1.42 11.05 -1.49
N HIS A 100 1.88 10.07 -0.72
CA HIS A 100 2.32 8.79 -1.25
C HIS A 100 1.17 8.03 -1.90
N GLN A 101 -0.03 8.02 -1.32
CA GLN A 101 -1.19 7.38 -1.96
C GLN A 101 -1.47 7.98 -3.34
N ARG A 102 -1.42 9.31 -3.46
CA ARG A 102 -1.60 10.02 -4.75
C ARG A 102 -0.49 9.68 -5.76
N HIS A 103 0.76 9.65 -5.30
CA HIS A 103 1.90 9.31 -6.14
C HIS A 103 1.84 7.87 -6.68
N PHE A 104 1.53 6.91 -5.82
CA PHE A 104 1.41 5.52 -6.25
C PHE A 104 0.20 5.28 -7.13
N TYR A 105 -0.91 5.99 -6.89
CA TYR A 105 -2.06 5.95 -7.78
C TYR A 105 -1.70 6.46 -9.18
N SER A 106 -0.97 7.58 -9.30
CA SER A 106 -0.57 8.11 -10.61
C SER A 106 0.42 7.21 -11.35
N LYS A 107 1.22 6.45 -10.62
CA LYS A 107 2.13 5.42 -11.18
C LYS A 107 1.45 4.08 -11.46
N LYS A 108 0.16 3.92 -11.13
CA LYS A 108 -0.57 2.64 -11.20
C LYS A 108 0.08 1.53 -10.34
N GLU A 109 0.78 1.94 -9.29
CA GLU A 109 1.47 1.05 -8.35
C GLU A 109 0.66 0.83 -7.06
N LEU A 110 -0.45 1.55 -6.89
CA LEU A 110 -1.36 1.36 -5.78
C LEU A 110 -2.27 0.15 -6.06
N SER A 111 -2.31 -0.81 -5.13
CA SER A 111 -3.13 -2.01 -5.31
C SER A 111 -4.63 -1.66 -5.38
N SER A 112 -5.37 -2.36 -6.23
CA SER A 112 -6.81 -2.14 -6.47
C SER A 112 -7.64 -2.12 -5.18
N ASN A 113 -7.33 -2.97 -4.19
CA ASN A 113 -8.05 -2.97 -2.90
C ASN A 113 -7.87 -1.68 -2.09
N LEU A 114 -6.68 -1.07 -2.13
CA LEU A 114 -6.41 0.21 -1.46
C LEU A 114 -7.04 1.37 -2.22
N VAL A 115 -7.04 1.29 -3.55
CA VAL A 115 -7.78 2.23 -4.41
C VAL A 115 -9.27 2.22 -4.04
N LEU A 116 -9.91 1.04 -4.05
CA LEU A 116 -11.32 0.89 -3.70
C LEU A 116 -11.63 1.40 -2.28
N ARG A 117 -10.75 1.16 -1.30
CA ARG A 117 -10.92 1.71 0.05
C ARG A 117 -10.84 3.23 0.08
N LEU A 118 -9.89 3.84 -0.62
CA LEU A 118 -9.77 5.29 -0.71
C LEU A 118 -10.96 5.90 -1.47
N GLU A 119 -11.41 5.26 -2.55
CA GLU A 119 -12.61 5.66 -3.29
C GLU A 119 -13.88 5.59 -2.43
N SER A 120 -13.99 4.59 -1.55
CA SER A 120 -15.16 4.44 -0.66
C SER A 120 -15.38 5.64 0.28
N ILE A 121 -14.33 6.40 0.57
CA ILE A 121 -14.41 7.63 1.37
C ILE A 121 -14.35 8.89 0.50
N GLY A 122 -14.47 8.78 -0.82
CA GLY A 122 -14.40 9.91 -1.75
C GLY A 122 -13.02 10.57 -1.78
N PHE A 123 -11.95 9.78 -1.67
CA PHE A 123 -10.58 10.31 -1.66
C PHE A 123 -10.22 10.98 -2.98
N VAL A 124 -9.74 12.22 -2.90
CA VAL A 124 -9.26 12.97 -4.06
C VAL A 124 -7.80 12.58 -4.38
N PHE A 125 -7.64 11.78 -5.44
CA PHE A 125 -6.34 11.31 -5.93
C PHE A 125 -5.53 12.38 -6.65
N VAL A 126 -6.21 13.35 -7.28
CA VAL A 126 -5.59 14.49 -7.97
C VAL A 126 -5.94 15.76 -7.22
N ALA A 127 -5.02 16.25 -6.40
CA ALA A 127 -5.14 17.60 -5.85
C ALA A 127 -4.71 18.58 -6.97
N LYS A 128 -5.64 19.45 -7.39
CA LYS A 128 -5.33 20.57 -8.30
C LYS A 128 -4.46 21.60 -7.60
#